data_AF-A0A1X7SU19-F1
#
_entry.id   AF-A0A1X7SU19-F1
#
_cell.length_a   1.000
_cell.length_b   1.000
_cell.length_c   1.000
_cell.angle_alpha   90.00
_cell.angle_beta   90.00
_cell.angle_gamma   90.00
#
_symmetry.space_group_name_H-M   'P 1'
#
loop_
_entity.id
_entity.type
_entity.pdbx_description
1 polymer ?
#
loop_
_entity_poly.entity_id
_entity_poly.type
_entity_poly.pdbx_seq_one_letter_code
_entity_poly.pdbx_strand_id
1 'polypeptide(L)'
;MRISHCHHTNCHHTIFFYTTYRDTSCERDTLKSLSRILETFAKLATKLNRFRRVVMATQSPGGERVSQTQEAFADSLNCYLLSVDEALQKIEKKVSEKREFISLLNLSNQLNSLNLQVSALTSVDLCSCSTPKSLLDSLWLLLSTYDPIGPVGCDVISVALPLYLMSVCPYISTLDQWMVSGTLHDPMKELFIQRLVNTCM
;
A
#
# COMPACT_ATOMS: atom_id res chain seq x y z
N MET A 1 37.60 -34.66 -7.66
CA MET A 1 38.83 -34.10 -8.28
C MET A 1 39.84 -35.22 -8.41
N ARG A 2 40.03 -35.76 -9.62
CA ARG A 2 41.11 -36.70 -9.99
C ARG A 2 41.44 -36.40 -11.44
N ILE A 3 42.69 -36.03 -11.70
CA ILE A 3 43.25 -35.82 -13.04
C ILE A 3 44.10 -37.06 -13.31
N SER A 4 43.81 -37.77 -14.40
CA SER A 4 44.73 -38.77 -14.96
C SER A 4 45.06 -38.37 -16.39
N HIS A 5 46.33 -38.05 -16.63
CA HIS A 5 46.92 -37.94 -17.96
C HIS A 5 47.01 -39.32 -18.62
N CYS A 6 46.64 -39.42 -19.89
CA CYS A 6 47.16 -40.44 -20.79
C CYS A 6 47.29 -39.88 -22.21
N HIS A 7 48.30 -40.39 -22.91
CA HIS A 7 48.97 -39.83 -24.07
C HIS A 7 48.15 -39.73 -25.37
N HIS A 8 48.67 -38.85 -26.23
CA HIS A 8 48.27 -38.46 -27.57
C HIS A 8 48.33 -39.58 -28.63
N THR A 9 47.24 -39.82 -29.35
CA THR A 9 47.24 -40.28 -30.76
C THR A 9 46.00 -39.75 -31.50
N ASN A 10 46.19 -39.46 -32.78
CA ASN A 10 45.35 -38.63 -33.64
C ASN A 10 44.15 -39.34 -34.29
N CYS A 11 43.15 -38.52 -34.63
CA CYS A 11 42.13 -38.64 -35.67
C CYS A 11 40.73 -39.21 -35.34
N HIS A 12 39.75 -38.42 -35.82
CA HIS A 12 38.32 -38.67 -36.04
C HIS A 12 37.30 -38.34 -34.93
N HIS A 13 36.67 -37.17 -35.10
CA HIS A 13 35.25 -36.90 -34.86
C HIS A 13 34.64 -37.60 -33.63
N THR A 14 34.73 -36.95 -32.48
CA THR A 14 33.76 -37.18 -31.42
C THR A 14 33.29 -35.84 -30.92
N ILE A 15 32.03 -35.53 -31.28
CA ILE A 15 31.26 -34.41 -30.75
C ILE A 15 31.27 -34.59 -29.23
N PHE A 16 32.01 -33.74 -28.52
CA PHE A 16 31.83 -33.61 -27.08
C PHE A 16 30.46 -32.96 -26.87
N PHE A 17 29.44 -33.81 -26.74
CA PHE A 17 28.22 -33.42 -26.06
C PHE A 17 28.59 -33.15 -24.61
N TYR A 18 28.88 -31.89 -24.28
CA TYR A 18 28.65 -31.41 -22.93
C TYR A 18 27.15 -31.51 -22.69
N THR A 19 26.69 -32.67 -22.24
CA THR A 19 25.43 -32.77 -21.53
C THR A 19 25.62 -31.98 -20.25
N THR A 20 25.28 -30.69 -20.30
CA THR A 20 24.96 -29.93 -19.09
C THR A 20 23.91 -30.77 -18.36
N TYR A 21 24.31 -31.36 -17.24
CA TYR A 21 23.39 -31.94 -16.28
C TYR A 21 22.48 -30.79 -15.85
N ARG A 22 21.35 -30.61 -16.54
CA ARG A 22 20.32 -29.65 -16.17
C ARG A 22 19.80 -30.13 -14.85
N ASP A 23 20.26 -29.51 -13.79
CA ASP A 23 19.80 -29.78 -12.45
C ASP A 23 18.37 -29.22 -12.33
N THR A 24 17.41 -29.99 -12.84
CA THR A 24 15.99 -29.63 -12.95
C THR A 24 15.37 -29.29 -11.58
N SER A 25 16.02 -29.66 -10.47
CA SER A 25 15.65 -29.24 -9.13
C SER A 25 15.96 -27.75 -8.89
N CYS A 26 17.14 -27.28 -9.31
CA CYS A 26 17.56 -25.88 -9.16
C CYS A 26 16.72 -24.93 -10.05
N GLU A 27 16.39 -25.35 -11.27
CA GLU A 27 15.45 -24.63 -12.15
C GLU A 27 14.04 -24.56 -11.54
N ARG A 28 13.57 -25.63 -10.91
CA ARG A 28 12.24 -25.67 -10.29
C ARG A 28 12.14 -24.75 -9.06
N ASP A 29 13.20 -24.66 -8.26
CA ASP A 29 13.20 -23.81 -7.07
C ASP A 29 13.43 -22.33 -7.38
N THR A 30 14.20 -22.02 -8.43
CA THR A 30 14.32 -20.64 -8.95
C THR A 30 13.01 -20.14 -9.56
N LEU A 31 12.27 -20.98 -10.29
CA LEU A 31 10.93 -20.65 -10.80
C LEU A 31 9.91 -20.40 -9.68
N LYS A 32 9.94 -21.18 -8.59
CA LYS A 32 9.08 -20.93 -7.41
C LYS A 32 9.41 -19.58 -6.74
N SER A 33 10.70 -19.27 -6.59
CA SER A 33 11.15 -18.00 -6.00
C SER A 33 10.71 -16.80 -6.84
N LEU A 34 10.88 -16.89 -8.16
CA LEU A 34 10.41 -15.87 -9.11
C LEU A 34 8.90 -15.67 -9.02
N SER A 35 8.14 -16.76 -9.03
CA SER A 35 6.67 -16.73 -8.88
C SER A 35 6.25 -15.99 -7.61
N ARG A 36 6.90 -16.27 -6.48
CA ARG A 36 6.58 -15.61 -5.19
C ARG A 36 6.85 -14.10 -5.22
N ILE A 37 7.93 -13.67 -5.88
CA ILE A 37 8.24 -12.24 -6.02
C ILE A 37 7.18 -11.55 -6.89
N LEU A 38 6.83 -12.15 -8.03
CA LEU A 38 5.81 -11.60 -8.92
C LEU A 38 4.43 -11.54 -8.25
N GLU A 39 4.08 -12.55 -7.47
CA GLU A 39 2.83 -12.56 -6.68
C GLU A 39 2.81 -11.43 -5.65
N THR A 40 3.95 -11.12 -5.03
CA THR A 40 4.08 -10.01 -4.07
C THR A 40 3.80 -8.67 -4.76
N PHE A 41 4.35 -8.45 -5.96
CA PHE A 41 4.09 -7.24 -6.76
C PHE A 41 2.62 -7.16 -7.21
N ALA A 42 2.05 -8.27 -7.66
CA ALA A 42 0.64 -8.31 -8.07
C ALA A 42 -0.30 -7.97 -6.90
N LYS A 43 -0.02 -8.50 -5.69
CA LYS A 43 -0.78 -8.18 -4.47
C LYS A 43 -0.66 -6.70 -4.10
N LEU A 44 0.55 -6.15 -4.15
CA LEU A 44 0.80 -4.74 -3.87
C LEU A 44 0.01 -3.83 -4.84
N ALA A 45 0.11 -4.10 -6.14
CA ALA A 45 -0.62 -3.35 -7.16
C ALA A 45 -2.14 -3.44 -6.98
N THR A 46 -2.65 -4.62 -6.63
CA THR A 46 -4.08 -4.83 -6.37
C THR A 46 -4.58 -3.98 -5.20
N LYS A 47 -3.81 -3.90 -4.11
CA LYS A 47 -4.14 -3.08 -2.94
C LYS A 47 -4.09 -1.58 -3.28
N LEU A 48 -3.06 -1.12 -3.98
CA LEU A 48 -2.96 0.28 -4.43
C LEU A 48 -4.13 0.67 -5.34
N ASN A 49 -4.52 -0.19 -6.27
CA ASN A 49 -5.67 0.05 -7.13
C ASN A 49 -7.00 0.07 -6.35
N ARG A 50 -7.08 -0.62 -5.20
CA ARG A 50 -8.24 -0.51 -4.31
C ARG A 50 -8.32 0.90 -3.70
N PHE A 51 -7.20 1.45 -3.23
CA PHE A 51 -7.15 2.83 -2.71
C PHE A 51 -7.52 3.86 -3.78
N ARG A 52 -7.00 3.72 -5.00
CA ARG A 52 -7.38 4.59 -6.12
C ARG A 52 -8.87 4.59 -6.41
N ARG A 53 -9.52 3.41 -6.36
CA ARG A 53 -10.98 3.31 -6.54
C ARG A 53 -11.75 4.07 -5.45
N VAL A 54 -11.27 4.05 -4.21
CA VAL A 54 -11.91 4.82 -3.12
C VAL A 54 -11.82 6.32 -3.42
N VAL A 55 -10.64 6.82 -3.75
CA VAL A 55 -10.44 8.24 -4.12
C VAL A 55 -11.33 8.65 -5.31
N MET A 56 -11.40 7.82 -6.34
CA MET A 56 -12.25 8.10 -7.51
C MET A 56 -13.75 8.09 -7.15
N ALA A 57 -14.18 7.22 -6.24
CA ALA A 57 -15.57 7.13 -5.84
C ALA A 57 -16.04 8.36 -5.05
N THR A 58 -15.18 8.91 -4.18
CA THR A 58 -15.49 10.11 -3.38
C THR A 58 -15.48 11.39 -4.20
N GLN A 59 -14.71 11.46 -5.29
CA GLN A 59 -14.55 12.65 -6.13
C GLN A 59 -15.49 12.67 -7.35
N SER A 60 -16.38 11.68 -7.51
CA SER A 60 -17.26 11.58 -8.67
C SER A 60 -18.33 12.68 -8.68
N PRO A 61 -18.40 13.55 -9.72
CA PRO A 61 -19.31 14.70 -9.77
C PRO A 61 -20.82 14.36 -9.93
N GLY A 62 -21.19 13.09 -9.72
CA GLY A 62 -22.60 12.63 -9.68
C GLY A 62 -22.83 11.50 -8.67
N GLY A 63 -21.89 11.29 -7.74
CA GLY A 63 -22.00 10.29 -6.67
C GLY A 63 -22.95 10.68 -5.54
N GLU A 64 -23.26 9.71 -4.68
CA GLU A 64 -23.92 9.95 -3.40
C GLU A 64 -23.09 10.95 -2.57
N ARG A 65 -23.75 11.90 -1.88
CA ARG A 65 -23.03 12.91 -1.09
C ARG A 65 -22.23 12.22 0.01
N VAL A 66 -20.90 12.37 -0.04
CA VAL A 66 -19.98 11.90 0.99
C VAL A 66 -19.85 12.93 2.11
N SER A 67 -19.51 12.44 3.30
CA SER A 67 -19.16 13.30 4.45
C SER A 67 -17.86 14.07 4.19
N GLN A 68 -17.72 15.24 4.83
CA GLN A 68 -16.49 16.03 4.81
C GLN A 68 -15.31 15.23 5.40
N THR A 69 -15.59 14.40 6.42
CA THR A 69 -14.60 13.47 6.99
C THR A 69 -14.08 12.45 5.97
N GLN A 70 -14.97 11.84 5.17
CA GLN A 70 -14.58 10.88 4.13
C GLN A 70 -13.89 11.56 2.95
N GLU A 71 -14.30 12.78 2.60
CA GLU A 71 -13.65 13.59 1.56
C GLU A 71 -12.21 13.96 1.96
N ALA A 72 -12.01 14.48 3.18
CA ALA A 72 -10.69 14.82 3.70
C ALA A 72 -9.77 13.59 3.80
N PHE A 73 -10.33 12.43 4.16
CA PHE A 73 -9.60 11.16 4.10
C PHE A 73 -9.17 10.80 2.68
N ALA A 74 -10.09 10.88 1.70
CA ALA A 74 -9.80 10.55 0.32
C ALA A 74 -8.75 11.49 -0.28
N ASP A 75 -8.78 12.77 0.06
CA ASP A 75 -7.77 13.74 -0.38
C ASP A 75 -6.40 13.43 0.24
N SER A 76 -6.34 13.14 1.54
CA SER A 76 -5.09 12.73 2.19
C SER A 76 -4.57 11.40 1.62
N LEU A 77 -5.44 10.46 1.29
CA LEU A 77 -5.10 9.20 0.65
C LEU A 77 -4.58 9.42 -0.78
N ASN A 78 -5.16 10.37 -1.51
CA ASN A 78 -4.69 10.77 -2.84
C ASN A 78 -3.28 11.36 -2.77
N CYS A 79 -2.99 12.24 -1.80
CA CYS A 79 -1.63 12.75 -1.58
C CYS A 79 -0.63 11.63 -1.32
N TYR A 80 -0.99 10.63 -0.51
CA TYR A 80 -0.17 9.45 -0.30
C TYR A 80 0.05 8.67 -1.62
N LEU A 81 -1.00 8.40 -2.40
CA LEU A 81 -0.89 7.68 -3.68
C LEU A 81 0.01 8.42 -4.68
N LEU A 82 -0.07 9.75 -4.75
CA LEU A 82 0.82 10.57 -5.58
C LEU A 82 2.28 10.40 -5.13
N SER A 83 2.56 10.41 -3.82
CA SER A 83 3.91 10.19 -3.31
C SER A 83 4.46 8.80 -3.64
N VAL A 84 3.59 7.78 -3.68
CA VAL A 84 3.93 6.42 -4.12
C VAL A 84 4.28 6.41 -5.61
N ASP A 85 3.47 7.06 -6.44
CA ASP A 85 3.72 7.12 -7.89
C ASP A 85 5.03 7.86 -8.21
N GLU A 86 5.33 8.95 -7.49
CA GLU A 86 6.63 9.63 -7.60
C GLU A 86 7.80 8.73 -7.18
N ALA A 87 7.66 7.95 -6.11
CA ALA A 87 8.69 7.02 -5.67
C ALA A 87 8.95 5.90 -6.70
N LEU A 88 7.88 5.35 -7.30
CA LEU A 88 7.98 4.33 -8.34
C LEU A 88 8.59 4.89 -9.63
N GLN A 89 8.21 6.09 -10.05
CA GLN A 89 8.80 6.76 -11.22
C GLN A 89 10.30 7.02 -11.05
N LYS A 90 10.76 7.34 -9.84
CA LYS A 90 12.21 7.48 -9.55
C LYS A 90 12.96 6.17 -9.76
N ILE A 91 12.37 5.03 -9.39
CA ILE A 91 12.96 3.71 -9.62
C ILE A 91 12.97 3.40 -11.12
N GLU A 92 11.85 3.61 -11.81
CA GLU A 92 11.72 3.39 -13.25
C GLU A 92 12.78 4.18 -14.04
N LYS A 93 12.96 5.46 -13.70
CA LYS A 93 13.95 6.32 -14.35
C LYS A 93 15.39 5.79 -14.20
N LYS A 94 15.77 5.28 -13.02
CA LYS A 94 17.11 4.70 -12.80
C LYS A 94 17.38 3.48 -13.69
N VAL A 95 16.37 2.65 -13.90
CA VAL A 95 16.45 1.45 -14.76
C VAL A 95 16.51 1.85 -16.23
N SER A 96 15.60 2.73 -16.66
CA SER A 96 15.47 3.17 -18.06
C SER A 96 16.72 3.90 -18.58
N GLU A 97 17.36 4.71 -17.72
CA GLU A 97 18.60 5.41 -18.08
C GLU A 97 19.85 4.49 -18.04
N LYS A 98 19.67 3.16 -17.86
CA LYS A 98 20.74 2.16 -17.73
C LYS A 98 21.79 2.50 -16.66
N ARG A 99 21.45 3.36 -15.70
CA ARG A 99 22.37 3.77 -14.63
C ARG A 99 22.63 2.62 -13.66
N GLU A 100 21.63 1.75 -13.47
CA GLU A 100 21.70 0.61 -12.56
C GLU A 100 20.98 -0.61 -13.15
N PHE A 101 21.61 -1.78 -13.04
CA PHE A 101 20.91 -3.06 -13.21
C PHE A 101 20.26 -3.43 -11.88
N ILE A 102 18.93 -3.37 -11.81
CA ILE A 102 18.18 -3.72 -10.60
C ILE A 102 17.62 -5.13 -10.77
N SER A 103 18.06 -6.07 -9.93
CA SER A 103 17.44 -7.41 -9.87
C SER A 103 16.05 -7.34 -9.24
N LEU A 104 15.17 -8.29 -9.59
CA LEU A 104 13.82 -8.37 -9.01
C LEU A 104 13.84 -8.51 -7.48
N LEU A 105 14.86 -9.18 -6.93
CA LEU A 105 15.05 -9.30 -5.49
C LEU A 105 15.39 -7.94 -4.86
N ASN A 106 16.28 -7.17 -5.50
CA ASN A 106 16.63 -5.83 -5.02
C ASN A 106 15.42 -4.88 -5.09
N LEU A 107 14.64 -4.95 -6.17
CA LEU A 107 13.39 -4.20 -6.31
C LEU A 107 12.40 -4.58 -5.20
N SER A 108 12.24 -5.88 -4.92
CA SER A 108 11.37 -6.36 -3.83
C SER A 108 11.78 -5.80 -2.48
N ASN A 109 13.09 -5.76 -2.19
CA ASN A 109 13.62 -5.18 -0.95
C ASN A 109 13.36 -3.67 -0.88
N GLN A 110 13.54 -2.93 -1.98
CA GLN A 110 13.24 -1.50 -2.04
C GLN A 110 11.75 -1.19 -1.82
N LEU A 111 10.86 -2.08 -2.29
CA LEU A 111 9.41 -1.94 -2.12
C LEU A 111 8.88 -2.51 -0.80
N ASN A 112 9.74 -3.06 0.06
CA ASN A 112 9.30 -3.74 1.28
C ASN A 112 8.60 -2.78 2.26
N SER A 113 9.12 -1.56 2.43
CA SER A 113 8.49 -0.53 3.26
C SER A 113 7.11 -0.13 2.73
N LEU A 114 7.01 0.11 1.41
CA LEU A 114 5.72 0.39 0.75
C LEU A 114 4.73 -0.77 0.93
N ASN A 115 5.20 -2.01 0.79
CA ASN A 115 4.34 -3.19 0.98
C ASN A 115 3.85 -3.32 2.42
N LEU A 116 4.69 -2.98 3.41
CA LEU A 116 4.30 -2.92 4.82
C LEU A 116 3.20 -1.87 5.04
N GLN A 117 3.42 -0.64 4.57
CA GLN A 117 2.46 0.46 4.67
C GLN A 117 1.11 0.09 4.04
N VAL A 118 1.11 -0.35 2.78
CA VAL A 118 -0.11 -0.70 2.05
C VAL A 118 -0.83 -1.90 2.69
N SER A 119 -0.08 -2.88 3.21
CA SER A 119 -0.67 -4.03 3.91
C SER A 119 -1.31 -3.62 5.23
N ALA A 120 -0.67 -2.75 6.00
CA ALA A 120 -1.20 -2.23 7.25
C ALA A 120 -2.49 -1.42 7.01
N LEU A 121 -2.49 -0.51 6.03
CA LEU A 121 -3.69 0.25 5.64
C LEU A 121 -4.83 -0.63 5.14
N THR A 122 -4.52 -1.75 4.46
CA THR A 122 -5.54 -2.70 4.01
C THR A 122 -6.13 -3.52 5.17
N SER A 123 -5.37 -3.72 6.25
CA SER A 123 -5.78 -4.59 7.37
C SER A 123 -6.98 -4.06 8.16
N VAL A 124 -7.12 -2.73 8.24
CA VAL A 124 -8.23 -2.05 8.92
C VAL A 124 -9.40 -1.75 7.98
N ASP A 125 -9.38 -2.32 6.77
CA ASP A 125 -10.39 -2.23 5.72
C ASP A 125 -11.00 -0.83 5.55
N LEU A 126 -10.16 0.19 5.46
CA LEU A 126 -10.58 1.60 5.33
C LEU A 126 -11.57 1.82 4.18
N CYS A 127 -11.50 0.96 3.15
CA CYS A 127 -12.34 0.97 1.98
C CYS A 127 -13.78 0.45 2.21
N SER A 128 -14.08 -0.21 3.33
CA SER A 128 -15.43 -0.66 3.71
C SER A 128 -16.06 0.20 4.81
N CYS A 129 -15.33 1.21 5.31
CA CYS A 129 -15.84 2.14 6.30
C CYS A 129 -16.97 2.99 5.70
N SER A 130 -18.21 2.59 5.99
CA SER A 130 -19.43 3.24 5.50
C SER A 130 -19.75 4.54 6.24
N THR A 131 -19.11 4.79 7.39
CA THR A 131 -19.36 5.98 8.22
C THR A 131 -18.06 6.70 8.60
N PRO A 132 -18.11 8.04 8.82
CA PRO A 132 -17.02 8.83 9.41
C PRO A 132 -16.46 8.22 10.69
N LYS A 133 -17.34 7.69 11.55
CA LYS A 133 -16.96 6.98 12.78
C LYS A 133 -16.02 5.83 12.52
N SER A 134 -16.52 4.86 11.75
CA SER A 134 -15.82 3.62 11.51
C SER A 134 -14.47 3.89 10.87
N LEU A 135 -14.38 4.93 10.03
CA LEU A 135 -13.14 5.37 9.43
C LEU A 135 -12.15 5.91 10.48
N LEU A 136 -12.57 6.84 11.33
CA LEU A 136 -11.73 7.42 12.38
C LEU A 136 -11.31 6.37 13.43
N ASP A 137 -12.23 5.48 13.83
CA ASP A 137 -11.97 4.39 14.76
C ASP A 137 -10.95 3.39 14.16
N SER A 138 -11.08 3.04 12.88
CA SER A 138 -10.13 2.18 12.17
C SER A 138 -8.74 2.81 12.03
N LEU A 139 -8.66 4.11 11.72
CA LEU A 139 -7.39 4.83 11.65
C LEU A 139 -6.74 4.94 13.03
N TRP A 140 -7.53 5.19 14.07
CA TRP A 140 -7.04 5.20 15.46
C TRP A 140 -6.53 3.83 15.90
N LEU A 141 -7.26 2.76 15.57
CA LEU A 141 -6.83 1.39 15.84
C LEU A 141 -5.51 1.08 15.14
N LEU A 142 -5.35 1.52 13.89
CA LEU A 142 -4.11 1.35 13.13
C LEU A 142 -2.94 2.05 13.84
N LEU A 143 -3.11 3.31 14.23
CA LEU A 143 -2.10 4.06 14.98
C LEU A 143 -1.75 3.36 16.29
N SER A 144 -2.75 2.98 17.09
CA SER A 144 -2.56 2.31 18.38
C SER A 144 -1.89 0.94 18.25
N THR A 145 -2.08 0.27 17.13
CA THR A 145 -1.47 -1.04 16.85
C THR A 145 -0.01 -0.92 16.48
N TYR A 146 0.36 0.10 15.70
CA TYR A 146 1.71 0.24 15.14
C TYR A 146 2.64 1.16 15.96
N ASP A 147 2.10 2.07 16.76
CA ASP A 147 2.89 2.92 17.67
C ASP A 147 3.80 2.12 18.62
N PRO A 148 3.33 1.06 19.31
CA PRO A 148 4.19 0.30 20.23
C PRO A 148 5.21 -0.61 19.54
N ILE A 149 5.13 -0.78 18.21
CA ILE A 149 6.03 -1.67 17.44
C ILE A 149 7.43 -1.05 17.24
N GLY A 150 7.59 0.25 17.53
CA GLY A 150 8.88 0.95 17.45
C GLY A 150 9.32 1.20 16.00
N PRO A 151 10.61 0.99 15.64
CA PRO A 151 11.13 1.39 14.33
C PRO A 151 10.41 0.78 13.12
N VAL A 152 9.89 -0.45 13.25
CA VAL A 152 9.13 -1.12 12.18
C VAL A 152 7.73 -0.48 12.03
N GLY A 153 7.17 0.04 13.13
CA GLY A 153 5.90 0.76 13.11
C GLY A 153 6.01 2.16 12.50
N CYS A 154 7.18 2.80 12.57
CA CYS A 154 7.39 4.16 12.08
C CYS A 154 6.98 4.34 10.61
N ASP A 155 7.28 3.37 9.75
CA ASP A 155 6.89 3.44 8.33
C ASP A 155 5.37 3.50 8.17
N VAL A 156 4.62 2.73 8.97
CA VAL A 156 3.14 2.73 8.93
C VAL A 156 2.59 4.01 9.56
N ILE A 157 3.12 4.42 10.71
CA ILE A 157 2.72 5.65 11.42
C ILE A 157 2.93 6.88 10.53
N SER A 158 4.01 6.93 9.76
CA SER A 158 4.32 8.04 8.85
C SER A 158 3.23 8.32 7.82
N VAL A 159 2.41 7.30 7.49
CA VAL A 159 1.29 7.40 6.55
C VAL A 159 -0.05 7.47 7.29
N ALA A 160 -0.23 6.64 8.32
CA ALA A 160 -1.48 6.56 9.08
C ALA A 160 -1.78 7.85 9.85
N LEU A 161 -0.76 8.53 10.36
CA LEU A 161 -0.94 9.74 11.17
C LEU A 161 -1.46 10.92 10.34
N PRO A 162 -0.86 11.30 9.19
CA PRO A 162 -1.44 12.30 8.30
C PRO A 162 -2.88 11.95 7.88
N LEU A 163 -3.15 10.69 7.53
CA LEU A 163 -4.51 10.25 7.17
C LEU A 163 -5.50 10.52 8.31
N TYR A 164 -5.15 10.16 9.55
CA TYR A 164 -5.99 10.40 10.72
C TYR A 164 -6.20 11.89 11.00
N LEU A 165 -5.12 12.67 11.04
CA LEU A 165 -5.17 14.09 11.36
C LEU A 165 -6.00 14.87 10.33
N MET A 166 -5.78 14.62 9.04
CA MET A 166 -6.56 15.28 7.98
C MET A 166 -8.04 14.88 8.03
N SER A 167 -8.33 13.62 8.35
CA SER A 167 -9.72 13.13 8.45
C SER A 167 -10.44 13.70 9.67
N VAL A 168 -9.76 13.90 10.81
CA VAL A 168 -10.39 14.40 12.04
C VAL A 168 -10.60 15.92 12.04
N CYS A 169 -9.83 16.66 11.24
CA CYS A 169 -9.96 18.12 11.10
C CYS A 169 -11.40 18.61 10.81
N PRO A 170 -12.12 18.12 9.77
CA PRO A 170 -13.50 18.54 9.51
C PRO A 170 -14.46 18.17 10.64
N TYR A 171 -14.24 17.01 11.28
CA TYR A 171 -15.01 16.55 12.43
C TYR A 171 -14.89 17.53 13.62
N ILE A 172 -13.65 17.91 13.97
CA ILE A 172 -13.37 18.87 15.04
C ILE A 172 -13.87 20.27 14.68
N SER A 173 -13.73 20.68 13.41
CA SER A 173 -14.20 22.00 12.94
C SER A 173 -15.72 22.14 13.08
N THR A 174 -16.46 21.06 12.81
CA THR A 174 -17.92 21.02 13.00
C THR A 174 -18.29 21.14 14.48
N LEU A 175 -17.54 20.46 15.37
CA LEU A 175 -17.73 20.58 16.82
C LEU A 175 -17.43 22.00 17.31
N ASP A 176 -16.33 22.60 16.86
CA ASP A 176 -15.94 23.96 17.23
C ASP A 176 -16.99 24.99 16.79
N GLN A 177 -17.45 24.91 15.55
CA GLN A 177 -18.52 25.77 15.05
C GLN A 177 -19.81 25.61 15.85
N TRP A 178 -20.14 24.38 16.28
CA TRP A 178 -21.29 24.15 17.13
C TRP A 178 -21.11 24.78 18.52
N MET A 179 -19.93 24.65 19.15
CA MET A 179 -19.63 25.27 20.44
C MET A 179 -19.72 26.80 20.39
N VAL A 180 -19.26 27.42 19.30
CA VAL A 180 -19.28 28.88 19.12
C VAL A 180 -20.68 29.40 18.77
N SER A 181 -21.38 28.74 17.85
CA SER A 181 -22.67 29.24 17.32
C SER A 181 -23.90 28.75 18.08
N GLY A 182 -23.76 27.74 18.94
CA GLY A 182 -24.88 27.01 19.55
C GLY A 182 -25.74 26.21 18.57
N THR A 183 -25.40 26.23 17.28
CA THR A 183 -26.17 25.59 16.21
C THR A 183 -25.38 24.49 15.54
N LEU A 184 -25.88 23.25 15.64
CA LEU A 184 -25.27 22.11 14.99
C LEU A 184 -25.64 22.08 13.50
N HIS A 185 -24.65 22.29 12.63
CA HIS A 185 -24.78 22.13 11.18
C HIS A 185 -24.03 20.88 10.71
N ASP A 186 -24.74 19.76 10.65
CA ASP A 186 -24.18 18.45 10.27
C ASP A 186 -25.11 17.77 9.24
N PRO A 187 -25.02 18.16 7.95
CA PRO A 187 -25.93 17.68 6.92
C PRO A 187 -25.77 16.19 6.60
N MET A 188 -24.58 15.62 6.85
CA MET A 188 -24.27 14.20 6.61
C MET A 188 -24.38 13.33 7.87
N LYS A 189 -24.78 13.92 9.01
CA LYS A 189 -24.89 13.22 10.31
C LYS A 189 -23.59 12.52 10.67
N GLU A 190 -22.46 13.20 10.46
CA GLU A 190 -21.11 12.69 10.72
C GLU A 190 -20.84 12.55 12.22
N LEU A 191 -21.41 13.46 13.03
CA LEU A 191 -21.20 13.47 14.47
C LEU A 191 -22.04 12.40 15.18
N PHE A 192 -21.50 11.87 16.28
CA PHE A 192 -22.26 10.96 17.16
C PHE A 192 -23.40 11.65 17.89
N ILE A 193 -23.29 12.97 18.04
CA ILE A 193 -24.24 13.77 18.77
C ILE A 193 -25.32 14.21 17.78
N GLN A 194 -26.55 13.80 18.05
CA GLN A 194 -27.71 14.21 17.29
C GLN A 194 -28.54 15.18 18.12
N ARG A 195 -29.11 16.20 17.47
CA ARG A 195 -30.11 17.05 18.12
C ARG A 195 -31.33 16.19 18.46
N LEU A 196 -31.64 16.06 19.74
CA LEU A 196 -32.93 15.57 20.19
C LEU A 196 -34.00 16.56 19.72
N VAL A 197 -34.85 16.13 18.79
CA VAL A 197 -36.09 16.84 18.52
C VAL A 197 -37.01 16.52 19.69
N ASN A 198 -37.12 17.45 20.64
CA ASN A 198 -38.15 17.35 21.67
C ASN A 198 -39.51 17.50 20.99
N THR A 199 -40.11 16.40 20.56
CA THR A 199 -41.56 16.33 20.35
C THR A 199 -42.22 16.28 21.73
N CYS A 200 -42.20 17.40 22.45
CA CYS A 200 -43.16 17.61 23.52
C CYS A 200 -44.52 17.82 22.84
N MET A 201 -45.28 16.73 22.68
CA MET A 201 -46.75 16.78 22.56
C MET A 201 -47.35 16.62 23.96
#